data_AF-A0A8E2EFQ6-F1
#
_entry.id   AF-A0A8E2EFQ6-F1
#
_cell.length_a   1.000
_cell.length_b   1.000
_cell.length_c   1.000
_cell.angle_alpha   90.00
_cell.angle_beta   90.00
_cell.angle_gamma   90.00
#
_symmetry.space_group_name_H-M   'P 1'
#
loop_
_entity.id
_entity.type
_entity.pdbx_description
1 polymer ?
#
loop_
_entity_poly.entity_id
_entity_poly.type
_entity_poly.pdbx_seq_one_letter_code
_entity_poly.pdbx_strand_id
1 'polypeptide(L)'
;MTVTLFARGISNTSLLHLLHLPRSPIRAAPPLLRICHLRHNLIDFEYNLLHDTYGPAIRVMSNELASNTPRAAEGIYGHRLGLPNMDKSLIYVGAVEAVPGATNLATALEAYHGQQRRVLAHVFIAWGLLAKCVAGIEPIAALLCGLMNHLLWNLEIFDSLRAEVRGAIESEDDLVMEKLEKLPWVNACIEEDLRLFPPVPIRLFRTVPKGGGKIDGHVVPEAASHQI
;
A
#
# COMPACT_ATOMS: atom_id res chain seq x y z
N MET A 1 4.34 10.39 18.28
CA MET A 1 3.96 10.29 16.84
C MET A 1 2.63 11.00 16.54
N THR A 2 1.57 10.77 17.31
CA THR A 2 0.21 11.34 17.06
C THR A 2 0.14 12.86 17.16
N VAL A 3 0.82 13.48 18.14
CA VAL A 3 0.83 14.95 18.33
C VAL A 3 1.58 15.67 17.19
N THR A 4 2.67 15.08 16.69
CA THR A 4 3.46 15.64 15.58
C THR A 4 2.70 15.57 14.25
N LEU A 5 1.96 14.48 14.01
CA LEU A 5 1.07 14.34 12.85
C LEU A 5 -0.09 15.34 12.92
N PHE A 6 -0.65 15.56 14.11
CA PHE A 6 -1.70 16.55 14.34
C PHE A 6 -1.20 17.99 14.10
N ALA A 7 -0.04 18.35 14.66
CA ALA A 7 0.58 19.67 14.47
C ALA A 7 0.98 19.92 13.00
N ARG A 8 1.52 18.90 12.31
CA ARG A 8 1.79 18.97 10.85
C ARG A 8 0.52 19.07 10.02
N GLY A 9 -0.58 18.46 10.44
CA GLY A 9 -1.87 18.58 9.76
C GLY A 9 -2.44 20.00 9.79
N ILE A 10 -2.28 20.71 10.93
CA ILE A 10 -2.75 22.09 11.11
C ILE A 10 -1.89 23.09 10.32
N SER A 11 -0.56 22.93 10.35
CA SER A 11 0.37 23.84 9.66
C SER A 11 0.37 23.68 8.13
N ASN A 12 -0.25 22.62 7.60
CA ASN A 12 -0.29 22.32 6.17
C ASN A 12 -1.57 22.82 5.46
N THR A 13 -2.33 23.70 6.10
CA THR A 13 -3.53 24.34 5.54
C THR A 13 -3.20 25.40 4.48
N SER A 14 -1.93 25.82 4.37
CA SER A 14 -1.43 26.87 3.47
C SER A 14 -0.91 26.37 2.10
N LEU A 15 -1.02 25.07 1.78
CA LEU A 15 -0.66 24.56 0.44
C LEU A 15 -1.85 24.63 -0.54
N LEU A 16 -2.06 25.82 -1.12
CA LEU A 16 -3.03 26.09 -2.20
C LEU A 16 -2.72 25.37 -3.54
N HIS A 17 -1.57 24.70 -3.68
CA HIS A 17 -1.09 24.24 -5.00
C HIS A 17 -1.80 23.00 -5.57
N LEU A 18 -2.58 22.28 -4.76
CA LEU A 18 -3.37 21.11 -5.17
C LEU A 18 -4.87 21.40 -5.31
N LEU A 19 -5.28 22.68 -5.25
CA LEU A 19 -6.71 23.06 -5.32
C LEU A 19 -7.40 22.72 -6.63
N HIS A 20 -6.63 22.47 -7.70
CA HIS A 20 -7.17 22.09 -9.00
C HIS A 20 -7.62 20.62 -9.05
N LEU A 21 -7.22 19.79 -8.09
CA LEU A 21 -7.69 18.42 -7.98
C LEU A 21 -8.92 18.33 -7.08
N PRO A 22 -9.91 17.51 -7.45
CA PRO A 22 -11.11 17.38 -6.67
C PRO A 22 -10.81 16.73 -5.30
N ARG A 23 -11.53 17.21 -4.28
CA ARG A 23 -11.39 16.77 -2.89
C ARG A 23 -12.76 16.57 -2.25
N SER A 24 -12.86 15.64 -1.30
CA SER A 24 -14.00 15.57 -0.40
C SER A 24 -13.95 16.72 0.61
N PRO A 25 -15.06 17.45 0.86
CA PRO A 25 -15.12 18.50 1.87
C PRO A 25 -14.90 17.97 3.30
N ILE A 26 -15.20 16.69 3.55
CA ILE A 26 -14.99 16.03 4.86
C ILE A 26 -13.49 15.80 5.14
N ARG A 27 -12.67 15.64 4.09
CA ARG A 27 -11.20 15.47 4.21
C ARG A 27 -10.42 16.80 4.26
N ALA A 28 -11.11 17.91 4.53
CA ALA A 28 -10.48 19.09 5.13
C ALA A 28 -10.16 18.86 6.63
N ALA A 29 -10.64 17.76 7.22
CA ALA A 29 -10.46 17.40 8.62
C ALA A 29 -9.11 16.69 8.92
N PRO A 30 -8.61 16.79 10.18
CA PRO A 30 -7.29 16.31 10.60
C PRO A 30 -7.05 14.80 10.41
N PRO A 31 -5.79 14.34 10.50
CA PRO A 31 -5.37 12.93 10.34
C PRO A 31 -6.10 11.88 11.20
N LEU A 32 -6.93 12.30 12.16
CA LEU A 32 -7.72 11.42 13.03
C LEU A 32 -8.76 10.60 12.27
N LEU A 33 -9.46 11.19 11.30
CA LEU A 33 -10.45 10.44 10.50
C LEU A 33 -9.76 9.29 9.76
N ARG A 34 -8.56 9.54 9.21
CA ARG A 34 -7.73 8.52 8.56
C ARG A 34 -7.27 7.43 9.53
N ILE A 35 -6.89 7.79 10.75
CA ILE A 35 -6.53 6.80 11.78
C ILE A 35 -7.74 5.92 12.12
N CYS A 36 -8.94 6.50 12.26
CA CYS A 36 -10.16 5.73 12.47
C CYS A 36 -10.45 4.79 11.29
N HIS A 37 -10.34 5.25 10.04
CA HIS A 37 -10.55 4.39 8.87
C HIS A 37 -9.48 3.31 8.74
N LEU A 38 -8.21 3.62 9.06
CA LEU A 38 -7.12 2.63 9.09
C LEU A 38 -7.39 1.54 10.11
N ARG A 39 -7.87 1.91 11.32
CA ARG A 39 -8.18 0.94 12.39
C ARG A 39 -9.34 0.00 12.05
N HIS A 40 -10.22 0.41 11.14
CA HIS A 40 -11.36 -0.40 10.71
C HIS A 40 -11.19 -0.96 9.28
N ASN A 41 -10.00 -0.85 8.67
CA ASN A 41 -9.74 -1.25 7.28
C ASN A 41 -10.70 -0.63 6.25
N LEU A 42 -11.16 0.60 6.49
CA LEU A 42 -12.12 1.30 5.63
C LEU A 42 -11.46 2.23 4.60
N ILE A 43 -10.13 2.34 4.60
CA ILE A 43 -9.42 3.30 3.74
C ILE A 43 -9.64 2.99 2.26
N ASP A 44 -9.51 1.72 1.85
CA ASP A 44 -9.63 1.36 0.44
C ASP A 44 -11.05 1.55 -0.09
N PHE A 45 -12.08 1.22 0.71
CA PHE A 45 -13.47 1.49 0.37
C PHE A 45 -13.76 2.97 0.19
N GLU A 46 -13.26 3.79 1.12
CA GLU A 46 -13.44 5.23 1.03
C GLU A 46 -12.72 5.80 -0.20
N TYR A 47 -11.53 5.31 -0.53
CA TYR A 47 -10.78 5.77 -1.70
C TYR A 47 -11.50 5.40 -2.98
N ASN A 48 -12.03 4.18 -3.08
CA ASN A 48 -12.83 3.75 -4.22
C ASN A 48 -14.07 4.64 -4.38
N LEU A 49 -14.81 4.90 -3.31
CA LEU A 49 -15.97 5.81 -3.35
C LEU A 49 -15.61 7.22 -3.81
N LEU A 50 -14.47 7.73 -3.35
CA LEU A 50 -13.99 9.04 -3.76
C LEU A 50 -13.55 9.05 -5.23
N HIS A 51 -12.92 7.97 -5.71
CA HIS A 51 -12.59 7.84 -7.12
C HIS A 51 -13.84 7.74 -7.99
N ASP A 52 -14.89 7.06 -7.54
CA ASP A 52 -16.18 7.00 -8.25
C ASP A 52 -16.86 8.39 -8.30
N THR A 53 -16.71 9.18 -7.25
CA THR A 53 -17.35 10.50 -7.13
C THR A 53 -16.58 11.62 -7.84
N TYR A 54 -15.26 11.62 -7.70
CA TYR A 54 -14.38 12.73 -8.08
C TYR A 54 -13.44 12.41 -9.24
N GLY A 55 -13.37 11.14 -9.64
CA GLY A 55 -12.59 10.68 -10.77
C GLY A 55 -11.23 10.08 -10.41
N PRO A 56 -10.38 9.86 -11.42
CA PRO A 56 -9.22 8.97 -11.31
C PRO A 56 -8.08 9.50 -10.44
N ALA A 57 -8.01 10.82 -10.19
CA ALA A 57 -7.00 11.44 -9.35
C ALA A 57 -7.68 12.32 -8.31
N ILE A 58 -7.51 11.98 -7.03
CA ILE A 58 -8.16 12.66 -5.91
C ILE A 58 -7.12 13.16 -4.91
N ARG A 59 -7.40 14.31 -4.30
CA ARG A 59 -6.63 14.80 -3.17
C ARG A 59 -7.20 14.22 -1.87
N VAL A 60 -6.40 13.44 -1.15
CA VAL A 60 -6.82 12.76 0.08
C VAL A 60 -6.39 13.51 1.34
N MET A 61 -5.27 14.26 1.30
CA MET A 61 -4.81 15.14 2.38
C MET A 61 -4.16 16.41 1.81
N SER A 62 -3.70 17.32 2.69
CA SER A 62 -3.07 18.58 2.28
C SER A 62 -1.94 18.44 1.26
N ASN A 63 -1.16 17.38 1.37
CA ASN A 63 -0.02 17.05 0.53
C ASN A 63 -0.04 15.58 0.05
N GLU A 64 -1.22 14.96 -0.01
CA GLU A 64 -1.36 13.54 -0.38
C GLU A 64 -2.38 13.38 -1.49
N LEU A 65 -2.01 12.62 -2.50
CA LEU A 65 -2.84 12.29 -3.66
C LEU A 65 -2.99 10.77 -3.77
N ALA A 66 -4.14 10.34 -4.25
CA ALA A 66 -4.42 8.96 -4.63
C ALA A 66 -4.87 8.90 -6.09
N SER A 67 -4.50 7.84 -6.80
CA SER A 67 -4.84 7.65 -8.21
C SER A 67 -5.14 6.19 -8.54
N ASN A 68 -6.28 5.87 -9.14
CA ASN A 68 -6.68 4.49 -9.39
C ASN A 68 -6.43 3.98 -10.82
N THR A 69 -5.56 4.64 -11.60
CA THR A 69 -5.31 4.28 -13.01
C THR A 69 -4.00 3.51 -13.20
N PRO A 70 -3.94 2.53 -14.13
CA PRO A 70 -2.69 1.85 -14.47
C PRO A 70 -1.58 2.80 -14.96
N ARG A 71 -1.96 3.87 -15.66
CA ARG A 71 -1.01 4.89 -16.13
C ARG A 71 -0.38 5.69 -14.99
N ALA A 72 -1.15 5.97 -13.93
CA ALA A 72 -0.58 6.56 -12.73
C ALA A 72 0.45 5.62 -12.11
N ALA A 73 0.21 4.31 -12.12
CA ALA A 73 1.15 3.31 -11.61
C ALA A 73 2.53 3.40 -12.24
N GLU A 74 2.57 3.46 -13.57
CA GLU A 74 3.82 3.60 -14.32
C GLU A 74 4.51 4.93 -14.03
N GLY A 75 3.75 6.02 -13.90
CA GLY A 75 4.30 7.33 -13.58
C GLY A 75 4.86 7.46 -12.16
N ILE A 76 4.30 6.70 -11.20
CA ILE A 76 4.66 6.75 -9.77
C ILE A 76 5.80 5.76 -9.44
N TYR A 77 5.68 4.53 -9.94
CA TYR A 77 6.58 3.42 -9.58
C TYR A 77 7.54 3.01 -10.71
N GLY A 78 7.23 3.37 -11.95
CA GLY A 78 8.03 3.02 -13.12
C GLY A 78 9.29 3.87 -13.24
N HIS A 79 10.16 3.45 -14.16
CA HIS A 79 11.39 4.17 -14.48
C HIS A 79 11.08 5.40 -15.36
N ARG A 80 11.48 6.58 -14.90
CA ARG A 80 11.19 7.86 -15.55
C ARG A 80 12.37 8.31 -16.41
N LEU A 81 12.16 8.40 -17.72
CA LEU A 81 13.18 8.87 -18.66
C LEU A 81 13.35 10.40 -18.54
N GLY A 82 14.57 10.86 -18.27
CA GLY A 82 14.90 12.29 -18.21
C GLY A 82 14.40 13.03 -16.95
N LEU A 83 13.78 12.31 -16.01
CA LEU A 83 13.34 12.84 -14.72
C LEU A 83 13.81 11.90 -13.60
N PRO A 84 14.11 12.42 -12.40
CA PRO A 84 14.41 11.57 -11.24
C PRO A 84 13.19 10.70 -10.89
N ASN A 85 13.46 9.46 -10.43
CA ASN A 85 12.40 8.60 -9.93
C ASN A 85 11.90 9.12 -8.58
N MET A 86 10.70 8.67 -8.19
CA MET A 86 10.12 9.08 -6.93
C MET A 86 10.67 8.23 -5.79
N ASP A 87 11.21 8.91 -4.78
CA ASP A 87 11.71 8.26 -3.57
C ASP A 87 10.56 7.63 -2.78
N LYS A 88 10.86 6.59 -1.99
CA LYS A 88 9.88 6.04 -1.05
C LYS A 88 9.57 7.08 0.01
N SER A 89 8.28 7.30 0.28
CA SER A 89 7.89 8.24 1.32
C SER A 89 8.30 7.71 2.69
N LEU A 90 8.87 8.59 3.52
CA LEU A 90 9.28 8.27 4.89
C LEU A 90 8.10 7.85 5.77
N ILE A 91 6.87 8.21 5.40
CA ILE A 91 5.66 7.75 6.10
C ILE A 91 5.45 6.24 5.99
N TYR A 92 5.93 5.62 4.90
CA TYR A 92 5.76 4.21 4.62
C TYR A 92 6.88 3.36 5.22
N VAL A 93 8.13 3.84 5.18
CA VAL A 93 9.28 3.05 5.65
C VAL A 93 9.40 3.01 7.18
N GLY A 94 8.65 3.85 7.90
CA GLY A 94 8.44 3.69 9.33
C GLY A 94 9.61 4.13 10.21
N ALA A 95 9.41 5.26 10.89
CA ALA A 95 9.79 5.49 12.29
C ALA A 95 11.27 5.46 12.70
N VAL A 96 12.23 5.44 11.79
CA VAL A 96 13.63 5.75 12.12
C VAL A 96 14.01 6.99 11.34
N GLU A 97 14.18 8.11 12.05
CA GLU A 97 14.85 9.27 11.46
C GLU A 97 16.19 8.78 10.90
N ALA A 98 16.50 9.13 9.64
CA ALA A 98 17.79 8.79 9.07
C ALA A 98 18.85 9.32 10.04
N VAL A 99 19.69 8.43 10.58
CA VAL A 99 20.80 8.86 11.43
C VAL A 99 21.60 9.85 10.59
N PRO A 100 21.94 11.06 11.10
CA PRO A 100 22.64 12.06 10.31
C PRO A 100 23.90 11.45 9.67
N GLY A 101 23.92 11.39 8.34
CA GLY A 101 25.02 10.78 7.55
C GLY A 101 24.87 9.29 7.23
N ALA A 102 23.83 8.59 7.69
CA ALA A 102 23.57 7.18 7.41
C ALA A 102 22.15 6.95 6.89
N THR A 103 22.06 6.67 5.59
CA THR A 103 20.83 6.17 4.95
C THR A 103 20.82 4.65 4.97
N ASN A 104 19.77 4.06 5.54
CA ASN A 104 19.53 2.63 5.44
C ASN A 104 19.13 2.28 3.99
N LEU A 105 19.19 0.99 3.66
CA LEU A 105 18.91 0.54 2.31
C LEU A 105 17.46 0.79 1.86
N ALA A 106 16.51 0.89 2.78
CA ALA A 106 15.12 1.14 2.44
C ALA A 106 14.83 2.62 2.15
N THR A 107 15.62 3.54 2.74
CA THR A 107 15.44 5.00 2.67
C THR A 107 16.55 5.74 1.94
N ALA A 108 17.52 5.03 1.35
CA ALA A 108 18.60 5.67 0.61
C ALA A 108 18.06 6.50 -0.55
N LEU A 109 18.67 7.65 -0.79
CA LEU A 109 18.35 8.43 -2.00
C LEU A 109 18.78 7.64 -3.23
N GLU A 110 18.06 7.80 -4.33
CA GLU A 110 18.35 7.16 -5.61
C GLU A 110 19.82 7.32 -6.04
N ALA A 111 20.42 8.49 -5.80
CA ALA A 111 21.82 8.78 -6.12
C ALA A 111 22.83 7.83 -5.45
N TYR A 112 22.53 7.34 -4.23
CA TYR A 112 23.42 6.47 -3.46
C TYR A 112 23.00 5.00 -3.50
N HIS A 113 21.76 4.72 -3.92
CA HIS A 113 21.20 3.37 -3.99
C HIS A 113 22.05 2.42 -4.85
N GLY A 114 22.52 2.87 -6.01
CA GLY A 114 23.34 2.04 -6.91
C GLY A 114 24.72 1.70 -6.33
N GLN A 115 25.32 2.61 -5.56
CA GLN A 115 26.58 2.35 -4.87
C GLN A 115 26.39 1.41 -3.67
N GLN A 116 25.37 1.66 -2.85
CA GLN A 116 25.03 0.80 -1.72
C GLN A 116 24.66 -0.62 -2.17
N ARG A 117 23.91 -0.79 -3.26
CA ARG A 117 23.61 -2.09 -3.86
C ARG A 117 24.86 -2.83 -4.33
N ARG A 118 25.83 -2.12 -4.91
CA ARG A 118 27.10 -2.72 -5.35
C ARG A 118 27.95 -3.18 -4.17
N VAL A 119 28.12 -2.34 -3.15
CA VAL A 119 28.92 -2.68 -1.95
C VAL A 119 28.29 -3.83 -1.16
N LEU A 120 26.96 -3.84 -1.05
CA LEU A 120 26.24 -4.87 -0.30
C LEU A 120 25.87 -6.08 -1.16
N ALA A 121 26.26 -6.16 -2.45
CA ALA A 121 25.75 -7.16 -3.40
C ALA A 121 25.85 -8.61 -2.87
N HIS A 122 26.93 -8.94 -2.17
CA HIS A 122 27.14 -10.25 -1.55
C HIS A 122 26.24 -10.48 -0.33
N VAL A 123 26.07 -9.45 0.52
CA VAL A 123 25.13 -9.48 1.66
C VAL A 123 23.69 -9.51 1.17
N PHE A 124 23.39 -8.92 0.02
CA PHE A 124 22.09 -8.87 -0.63
C PHE A 124 21.58 -10.22 -1.12
N ILE A 125 22.44 -11.22 -1.33
CA ILE A 125 21.93 -12.57 -1.65
C ILE A 125 21.23 -13.13 -0.40
N ALA A 126 21.92 -13.12 0.75
CA ALA A 126 21.35 -13.58 2.02
C ALA A 126 20.26 -12.64 2.55
N TRP A 127 20.50 -11.33 2.54
CA TRP A 127 19.55 -10.31 2.97
C TRP A 127 18.35 -10.19 2.02
N GLY A 128 18.56 -10.37 0.72
CA GLY A 128 17.48 -10.39 -0.26
C GLY A 128 16.58 -11.61 -0.09
N LEU A 129 17.15 -12.77 0.26
CA LEU A 129 16.36 -13.91 0.72
C LEU A 129 15.60 -13.57 2.00
N LEU A 130 16.27 -13.05 3.03
CA LEU A 130 15.63 -12.69 4.31
C LEU A 130 14.52 -11.65 4.13
N ALA A 131 14.74 -10.61 3.32
CA ALA A 131 13.76 -9.57 3.04
C ALA A 131 12.56 -10.14 2.28
N LYS A 132 12.76 -11.07 1.34
CA LYS A 132 11.66 -11.80 0.67
C LYS A 132 10.90 -12.70 1.64
N CYS A 133 11.60 -13.38 2.56
CA CYS A 133 10.98 -14.20 3.59
C CYS A 133 10.15 -13.34 4.54
N VAL A 134 10.70 -12.26 5.09
CA VAL A 134 9.98 -11.37 6.01
C VAL A 134 8.79 -10.71 5.31
N ALA A 135 9.00 -10.16 4.11
CA ALA A 135 7.92 -9.54 3.33
C ALA A 135 6.85 -10.53 2.86
N GLY A 136 7.16 -11.83 2.77
CA GLY A 136 6.19 -12.87 2.40
C GLY A 136 5.48 -13.49 3.60
N ILE A 137 6.20 -13.76 4.69
CA ILE A 137 5.68 -14.51 5.84
C ILE A 137 4.65 -13.69 6.62
N GLU A 138 4.97 -12.43 6.96
CA GLU A 138 4.07 -11.64 7.80
C GLU A 138 2.72 -11.38 7.11
N PRO A 139 2.65 -10.97 5.83
CA PRO A 139 1.36 -10.79 5.15
C PRO A 139 0.57 -12.09 4.99
N ILE A 140 1.23 -13.21 4.69
CA ILE A 140 0.57 -14.51 4.53
C ILE A 140 0.00 -14.99 5.89
N ALA A 141 0.78 -14.85 6.97
CA ALA A 141 0.32 -15.22 8.30
C ALA A 141 -0.88 -14.36 8.73
N ALA A 142 -0.84 -13.06 8.46
CA ALA A 142 -1.95 -12.15 8.74
C ALA A 142 -3.21 -12.52 7.93
N LEU A 143 -3.06 -12.86 6.64
CA LEU A 143 -4.15 -13.35 5.80
C LEU A 143 -4.77 -14.63 6.35
N LEU A 144 -3.97 -15.66 6.65
CA LEU A 144 -4.48 -16.93 7.16
C LEU A 144 -5.19 -16.77 8.52
N CYS A 145 -4.67 -15.91 9.39
CA CYS A 145 -5.31 -15.58 10.66
C CYS A 145 -6.65 -14.86 10.44
N GLY A 146 -6.72 -13.88 9.54
CA GLY A 146 -7.93 -13.16 9.16
C GLY A 146 -9.00 -14.10 8.63
N LEU A 147 -8.65 -14.89 7.61
CA LEU A 147 -9.50 -15.89 6.99
C LEU A 147 -10.05 -16.88 8.02
N MET A 148 -9.18 -17.46 8.86
CA MET A 148 -9.62 -18.42 9.88
C MET A 148 -10.57 -17.77 10.89
N ASN A 149 -10.28 -16.54 11.34
CA ASN A 149 -11.18 -15.82 12.22
C ASN A 149 -12.55 -15.61 11.55
N HIS A 150 -12.61 -15.10 10.32
CA HIS A 150 -13.88 -14.86 9.61
C HIS A 150 -14.70 -16.14 9.38
N LEU A 151 -14.03 -17.26 9.07
CA LEU A 151 -14.69 -18.57 8.91
C LEU A 151 -15.26 -19.08 10.24
N LEU A 152 -14.55 -18.89 11.36
CA LEU A 152 -15.03 -19.29 12.69
C LEU A 152 -16.25 -18.48 13.14
N TRP A 153 -16.39 -17.23 12.68
CA TRP A 153 -17.58 -16.41 12.93
C TRP A 153 -18.76 -16.73 12.00
N ASN A 154 -18.52 -17.44 10.88
CA ASN A 154 -19.54 -17.78 9.87
C ASN A 154 -19.50 -19.28 9.54
N LEU A 155 -20.01 -20.10 10.46
CA LEU A 155 -19.92 -21.56 10.36
C LEU A 155 -20.57 -22.14 9.09
N GLU A 156 -21.61 -21.50 8.55
CA GLU A 156 -22.23 -21.91 7.28
C GLU A 156 -21.26 -21.80 6.08
N ILE A 157 -20.47 -20.74 6.05
CA ILE A 157 -19.44 -20.52 5.01
C ILE A 157 -18.30 -21.52 5.23
N PHE A 158 -17.90 -21.76 6.48
CA PHE A 158 -16.90 -22.77 6.81
C PHE A 158 -17.33 -24.17 6.37
N ASP A 159 -18.58 -24.55 6.60
CA ASP A 159 -19.12 -25.85 6.20
C ASP A 159 -19.17 -25.99 4.67
N SER A 160 -19.53 -24.92 3.96
CA SER A 160 -19.53 -24.89 2.49
C SER A 160 -18.13 -25.05 1.91
N LEU A 161 -17.15 -24.28 2.43
CA LEU A 161 -15.74 -24.39 2.05
C LEU A 161 -15.18 -25.78 2.37
N ARG A 162 -15.50 -26.31 3.56
CA ARG A 162 -15.08 -27.64 3.99
C ARG A 162 -15.64 -28.73 3.07
N ALA A 163 -16.91 -28.63 2.69
CA ALA A 163 -17.55 -29.59 1.78
C ALA A 163 -16.89 -29.56 0.40
N GLU A 164 -16.58 -28.38 -0.15
CA GLU A 164 -15.87 -28.25 -1.41
C GLU A 164 -14.46 -28.88 -1.34
N VAL A 165 -13.67 -28.52 -0.33
CA VAL A 165 -12.30 -29.03 -0.16
C VAL A 165 -12.32 -30.55 0.03
N ARG A 166 -13.21 -31.08 0.86
CA ARG A 166 -13.33 -32.54 1.09
C ARG A 166 -13.90 -33.31 -0.09
N GLY A 167 -14.70 -32.66 -0.94
CA GLY A 167 -15.23 -33.25 -2.16
C GLY A 167 -14.22 -33.29 -3.31
N ALA A 168 -13.23 -32.39 -3.31
CA ALA A 168 -12.22 -32.31 -4.36
C ALA A 168 -10.89 -33.03 -4.04
N ILE A 169 -10.64 -33.32 -2.76
CA ILE A 169 -9.38 -33.86 -2.26
C ILE A 169 -9.64 -35.22 -1.61
N GLU A 170 -9.20 -36.29 -2.27
CA GLU A 170 -9.35 -37.67 -1.78
C GLU A 170 -8.15 -38.09 -0.92
N SER A 171 -6.95 -37.62 -1.27
CA SER A 171 -5.70 -37.91 -0.55
C SER A 171 -4.84 -36.65 -0.36
N GLU A 172 -3.83 -36.73 0.50
CA GLU A 172 -2.88 -35.63 0.71
C GLU A 172 -2.12 -35.28 -0.58
N ASP A 173 -1.91 -36.26 -1.47
CA ASP A 173 -1.26 -36.05 -2.78
C ASP A 173 -2.09 -35.16 -3.72
N ASP A 174 -3.39 -34.98 -3.44
CA ASP A 174 -4.26 -34.10 -4.20
C ASP A 174 -4.14 -32.61 -3.80
N LEU A 175 -3.39 -32.30 -2.72
CA LEU A 175 -3.13 -30.92 -2.26
C LEU A 175 -2.11 -30.20 -3.15
N VAL A 176 -2.40 -30.11 -4.44
CA VAL A 176 -1.59 -29.43 -5.45
C VAL A 176 -2.30 -28.19 -5.96
N MET A 177 -1.52 -27.16 -6.31
CA MET A 177 -2.04 -25.88 -6.77
C MET A 177 -3.01 -26.01 -7.95
N GLU A 178 -2.75 -26.93 -8.89
CA GLU A 178 -3.61 -27.17 -10.07
C GLU A 178 -5.05 -27.57 -9.72
N LYS A 179 -5.24 -28.26 -8.58
CA LYS A 179 -6.58 -28.60 -8.07
C LYS A 179 -7.15 -27.45 -7.24
N LEU A 180 -6.35 -26.92 -6.32
CA LEU A 180 -6.79 -25.89 -5.36
C LEU A 180 -7.21 -24.58 -6.03
N GLU A 181 -6.51 -24.14 -7.09
CA GLU A 181 -6.81 -22.89 -7.80
C GLU A 181 -8.17 -22.93 -8.52
N LYS A 182 -8.74 -24.12 -8.74
CA LYS A 182 -10.01 -24.31 -9.46
C LYS A 182 -11.20 -24.37 -8.50
N LEU A 183 -10.97 -24.32 -7.19
CA LEU A 183 -11.99 -24.42 -6.16
C LEU A 183 -12.67 -23.06 -5.92
N PRO A 184 -13.94 -22.87 -6.31
CA PRO A 184 -14.57 -21.56 -6.28
C PRO A 184 -14.79 -21.02 -4.86
N TRP A 185 -15.18 -21.85 -3.88
CA TRP A 185 -15.29 -21.37 -2.49
C TRP A 185 -13.94 -21.01 -1.88
N VAL A 186 -12.88 -21.78 -2.17
CA VAL A 186 -11.53 -21.43 -1.70
C VAL A 186 -11.13 -20.06 -2.22
N ASN A 187 -11.25 -19.83 -3.53
CA ASN A 187 -10.92 -18.53 -4.12
C ASN A 187 -11.81 -17.41 -3.60
N ALA A 188 -13.13 -17.63 -3.53
CA ALA A 188 -14.07 -16.62 -3.05
C ALA A 188 -13.77 -16.21 -1.60
N CYS A 189 -13.47 -17.17 -0.72
CA CYS A 189 -13.11 -16.90 0.68
C CYS A 189 -11.79 -16.12 0.80
N ILE A 190 -10.77 -16.47 0.00
CA ILE A 190 -9.49 -15.74 -0.02
C ILE A 190 -9.66 -14.31 -0.53
N GLU A 191 -10.37 -14.13 -1.64
CA GLU A 191 -10.64 -12.80 -2.23
C GLU A 191 -11.47 -11.93 -1.28
N GLU A 192 -12.47 -12.51 -0.63
CA GLU A 192 -13.30 -11.81 0.35
C GLU A 192 -12.51 -11.43 1.61
N ASP A 193 -11.63 -12.31 2.08
CA ASP A 193 -10.75 -12.01 3.22
C ASP A 193 -9.75 -10.90 2.86
N LEU A 194 -9.15 -10.95 1.66
CA LEU A 194 -8.30 -9.87 1.15
C LEU A 194 -9.06 -8.53 1.02
N ARG A 195 -10.37 -8.59 0.71
CA ARG A 195 -11.24 -7.41 0.63
C ARG A 195 -11.55 -6.83 2.02
N LEU A 196 -11.79 -7.66 3.03
CA LEU A 196 -12.16 -7.23 4.38
C LEU A 196 -10.95 -6.91 5.27
N PHE A 197 -9.89 -7.68 5.13
CA PHE A 197 -8.66 -7.62 5.92
C PHE A 197 -7.43 -7.72 5.01
N PRO A 198 -7.13 -6.67 4.23
CA PRO A 198 -5.89 -6.66 3.45
C PRO A 198 -4.68 -6.65 4.39
N PRO A 199 -3.76 -7.63 4.31
CA PRO A 199 -2.59 -7.71 5.18
C PRO A 199 -1.66 -6.49 5.13
N VAL A 200 -1.74 -5.73 4.03
CA VAL A 200 -1.00 -4.48 3.83
C VAL A 200 -2.02 -3.36 3.56
N PRO A 201 -2.64 -2.79 4.62
CA PRO A 201 -3.72 -1.80 4.49
C PRO A 201 -3.22 -0.39 4.10
N ILE A 202 -1.91 -0.23 3.93
CA ILE A 202 -1.26 1.05 3.61
C ILE A 202 -0.56 0.92 2.27
N ARG A 203 -0.93 1.78 1.32
CA ARG A 203 -0.37 1.78 -0.04
C ARG A 203 1.07 2.33 -0.05
N LEU A 204 1.83 1.97 -1.09
CA LEU A 204 3.27 2.25 -1.19
C LEU A 204 3.55 3.73 -1.56
N PHE A 205 3.48 4.63 -0.60
CA PHE A 205 3.69 6.06 -0.86
C PHE A 205 5.03 6.39 -1.52
N ARG A 206 4.97 7.25 -2.54
CA ARG A 206 6.13 7.88 -3.17
C ARG A 206 6.12 9.38 -2.99
N THR A 207 7.30 9.99 -2.86
CA THR A 207 7.45 11.44 -2.75
C THR A 207 7.84 12.01 -4.10
N VAL A 208 7.12 13.03 -4.56
CA VAL A 208 7.45 13.71 -5.81
C VAL A 208 8.77 14.47 -5.66
N PRO A 209 9.73 14.28 -6.59
CA PRO A 209 11.05 14.90 -6.52
C PRO A 209 11.01 16.41 -6.69
N LYS A 210 12.18 17.05 -6.49
CA LYS A 210 12.34 18.49 -6.68
C LYS A 210 11.93 18.93 -8.08
N GLY A 211 11.19 20.03 -8.17
CA GLY A 211 10.64 20.53 -9.44
C GLY A 211 9.29 19.94 -9.85
N GLY A 212 8.71 19.05 -9.05
CA GLY A 212 7.38 18.47 -9.28
C GLY A 212 7.38 17.34 -10.32
N GLY A 213 6.19 16.96 -10.76
CA GLY A 213 6.03 15.90 -11.75
C GLY A 213 4.68 15.94 -12.44
N LYS A 214 4.53 15.15 -13.49
CA LYS A 214 3.25 14.90 -14.15
C LYS A 214 2.87 13.43 -13.96
N ILE A 215 1.69 13.18 -13.39
CA ILE A 215 1.14 11.85 -13.14
C ILE A 215 -0.25 11.83 -13.76
N ASP A 216 -0.47 10.89 -14.67
CA ASP A 216 -1.76 10.71 -15.37
C ASP A 216 -2.37 12.01 -15.95
N GLY A 217 -1.52 12.87 -16.54
CA GLY A 217 -1.97 14.15 -17.10
C GLY A 217 -1.99 15.32 -16.12
N HIS A 218 -1.96 15.06 -14.81
CA HIS A 218 -2.04 16.08 -13.76
C HIS A 218 -0.65 16.52 -13.28
N VAL A 219 -0.49 17.82 -13.02
CA VAL A 219 0.75 18.37 -12.45
C VAL A 219 0.70 18.24 -10.94
N VAL A 220 1.68 17.53 -10.40
CA VAL A 220 1.81 17.27 -8.97
C VAL A 220 3.04 18.04 -8.44
N PRO A 221 2.88 18.84 -7.37
CA PRO A 221 3.95 19.65 -6.84
C PRO A 221 5.02 18.80 -6.15
N GLU A 222 6.20 19.39 -5.99
CA GLU A 222 7.29 18.84 -5.20
C GLU A 222 6.83 18.46 -3.78
N ALA A 223 7.43 17.41 -3.22
CA ALA A 223 7.21 16.93 -1.85
C ALA A 223 5.78 16.45 -1.55
N ALA A 224 4.90 16.39 -2.54
CA ALA A 224 3.64 15.68 -2.42
C ALA A 224 3.88 14.17 -2.30
N SER A 225 3.13 13.52 -1.42
CA SER A 225 3.07 12.07 -1.34
C SER A 225 1.99 11.56 -2.30
N HIS A 226 2.34 10.60 -3.15
CA HIS A 226 1.43 10.01 -4.12
C HIS A 226 1.35 8.50 -3.92
N GLN A 227 0.15 7.96 -3.98
CA GLN A 227 -0.13 6.53 -3.99
C GLN A 227 -1.07 6.17 -5.13
N ILE A 228 -1.05 4.91 -5.56
CA ILE A 228 -2.14 4.38 -6.38
C ILE A 228 -3.27 4.09 -5.44
#